data_AF-A0A958X9J2-F1
#
_entry.id   AF-A0A958X9J2-F1
#
_cell.length_a   1.000
_cell.length_b   1.000
_cell.length_c   1.000
_cell.angle_alpha   90.00
_cell.angle_beta   90.00
_cell.angle_gamma   90.00
#
_symmetry.space_group_name_H-M   'P 1'
#
loop_
_entity.id
_entity.type
_entity.pdbx_description
1 polymer ?
#
loop_
_entity_poly.entity_id
_entity_poly.type
_entity_poly.pdbx_seq_one_letter_code
_entity_poly.pdbx_strand_id
1 'polypeptide(L)'
;MRNRLFYLLLSVVLWGWLADRVVAQTDSIPHWAFRGYVKNLQNWIFSDQRNSMVNGGFFYNRLTLKWMPDQAWTVDAELRNRLFYGEWVRYQPGWADMLDQDNGLFDLSFVPLERASMIGSVVADRLYAQWQHE
;
A
#
# COMPACT_ATOMS: atom_id res chain seq x y z
N MET A 1 -31.14 26.49 -27.96
CA MET A 1 -31.20 26.70 -26.49
C MET A 1 -31.12 25.40 -25.65
N ARG A 2 -30.93 24.21 -26.26
CA ARG A 2 -31.05 22.90 -25.57
C ARG A 2 -29.82 22.45 -24.75
N ASN A 3 -28.66 23.08 -24.93
CA ASN A 3 -27.42 22.64 -24.27
C ASN A 3 -27.03 23.49 -23.04
N ARG A 4 -27.56 24.71 -22.89
CA ARG A 4 -27.21 25.61 -21.78
C ARG A 4 -27.75 25.12 -20.43
N LEU A 5 -28.93 24.48 -20.43
CA LEU A 5 -29.52 23.88 -19.23
C LEU A 5 -28.70 22.69 -18.72
N PHE A 6 -28.14 21.89 -19.64
CA PHE A 6 -27.31 20.73 -19.30
C PHE A 6 -26.01 21.14 -18.60
N TYR A 7 -25.31 22.16 -19.11
CA TYR A 7 -24.08 22.66 -18.47
C TYR A 7 -24.33 23.33 -17.12
N LEU A 8 -25.47 24.00 -16.94
CA LEU A 8 -25.86 24.58 -15.64
C LEU A 8 -26.19 23.50 -14.61
N LEU A 9 -26.87 22.43 -15.02
CA LEU A 9 -27.14 21.28 -14.14
C LEU A 9 -25.84 20.53 -13.81
N LEU A 10 -24.95 20.35 -14.79
CA LEU A 10 -23.64 19.74 -14.58
C LEU A 10 -22.76 20.57 -13.61
N SER A 11 -22.80 21.91 -13.72
CA SER A 11 -22.04 22.79 -12.82
C SER A 11 -22.59 22.78 -11.39
N VAL A 12 -23.91 22.69 -11.19
CA VAL A 12 -24.52 22.60 -9.85
C VAL A 12 -24.17 21.28 -9.17
N VAL A 13 -24.14 20.17 -9.93
CA VAL A 13 -23.72 18.85 -9.40
C VAL A 13 -22.23 18.85 -9.05
N LEU A 14 -21.38 19.49 -9.86
CA LEU A 14 -19.94 19.64 -9.58
C LEU A 14 -19.65 20.53 -8.36
N TRP A 15 -20.44 21.57 -8.12
CA TRP A 15 -20.33 22.41 -6.92
C TRP A 15 -20.90 21.74 -5.67
N GLY A 16 -21.98 20.96 -5.79
CA GLY A 16 -22.52 20.16 -4.68
C GLY A 16 -21.56 19.08 -4.21
N TRP A 17 -20.77 18.49 -5.11
CA TRP A 17 -19.74 17.50 -4.76
C TRP A 17 -18.50 18.11 -4.08
N LEU A 18 -18.27 19.42 -4.21
CA LEU A 18 -17.15 20.11 -3.58
C LEU A 18 -17.49 20.69 -2.20
N ALA A 19 -18.77 20.76 -1.82
CA ALA A 19 -19.20 21.45 -0.60
C ALA A 19 -19.10 20.62 0.69
N ASP A 20 -19.08 19.29 0.63
CA ASP A 20 -19.27 18.43 1.82
C ASP A 20 -18.03 17.61 2.25
N ARG A 21 -16.87 18.26 2.42
CA ARG A 21 -15.73 17.63 3.13
C ARG A 21 -14.98 18.60 4.05
N VAL A 22 -15.69 19.44 4.80
CA VAL A 22 -15.11 20.01 6.02
C VAL A 22 -15.42 19.06 7.17
N VAL A 23 -14.60 18.01 7.30
CA VAL A 23 -14.55 17.25 8.55
C VAL A 23 -13.78 18.12 9.53
N ALA A 24 -14.50 18.76 10.45
CA ALA A 24 -13.88 19.43 11.59
C ALA A 24 -13.10 18.36 12.39
N GLN A 25 -11.79 18.54 12.49
CA GLN A 25 -10.93 17.64 13.26
C GLN A 25 -11.17 17.96 14.74
N THR A 26 -11.88 17.09 15.46
CA THR A 26 -12.00 17.17 16.91
C THR A 26 -10.62 16.98 17.55
N ASP A 27 -10.24 17.84 18.51
CA ASP A 27 -8.96 17.83 19.25
C ASP A 27 -8.74 16.59 20.16
N SER A 28 -9.61 15.58 20.09
CA SER A 28 -9.40 14.33 20.82
C SER A 28 -8.43 13.44 20.06
N ILE A 29 -7.46 12.84 20.76
CA ILE A 29 -6.59 11.81 20.19
C ILE A 29 -7.49 10.66 19.74
N PRO A 30 -7.60 10.37 18.44
CA PRO A 30 -8.42 9.25 18.01
C PRO A 30 -7.78 7.97 18.52
N HIS A 31 -8.55 7.13 19.22
CA HIS A 31 -8.04 5.88 19.76
C HIS A 31 -7.50 4.97 18.66
N TRP A 32 -7.97 5.13 17.41
CA TRP A 32 -7.48 4.39 16.26
C TRP A 32 -7.13 5.36 15.13
N ALA A 33 -5.97 5.14 14.50
CA ALA A 33 -5.61 5.80 13.26
C ALA A 33 -5.18 4.76 12.23
N PHE A 34 -5.88 4.74 11.10
CA PHE A 34 -5.53 3.91 9.96
C PHE A 34 -4.89 4.78 8.89
N ARG A 35 -3.70 4.40 8.46
CA ARG A 35 -2.93 5.11 7.42
C ARG A 35 -2.38 4.12 6.44
N GLY A 36 -2.10 4.57 5.23
CA GLY A 36 -1.44 3.74 4.25
C GLY A 36 -1.32 4.44 2.92
N TYR A 37 -0.65 3.76 2.00
CA TYR A 37 -0.51 4.23 0.63
C TYR A 37 -0.39 3.05 -0.31
N VAL A 38 -0.71 3.30 -1.58
CA VAL A 38 -0.45 2.38 -2.68
C VAL A 38 0.54 3.05 -3.61
N LYS A 39 1.58 2.33 -4.00
CA LYS A 39 2.57 2.79 -4.96
C LYS A 39 2.85 1.70 -5.97
N ASN A 40 3.26 2.13 -7.16
CA ASN A 40 3.74 1.26 -8.21
C ASN A 40 5.19 1.61 -8.49
N LEU A 41 6.07 0.62 -8.45
CA LEU A 41 7.47 0.78 -8.84
C LEU A 41 7.73 -0.10 -10.06
N GLN A 42 8.12 0.52 -11.16
CA GLN A 42 8.46 -0.15 -12.40
C GLN A 42 9.96 -0.09 -12.62
N ASN A 43 10.52 -1.21 -13.10
CA ASN A 43 11.92 -1.38 -13.40
C ASN A 43 12.07 -1.82 -14.86
N TRP A 44 13.03 -1.21 -15.53
CA TRP A 44 13.42 -1.53 -16.90
C TRP A 44 14.92 -1.79 -16.88
N ILE A 45 15.32 -3.00 -17.23
CA ILE A 45 16.72 -3.43 -17.22
C ILE A 45 17.15 -3.61 -18.66
N PHE A 46 18.15 -2.84 -19.07
CA PHE A 46 18.74 -2.91 -20.40
C PHE A 46 20.04 -3.71 -20.32
N SER A 47 20.22 -4.66 -21.22
CA SER A 47 21.42 -5.48 -21.31
C SER A 47 22.09 -5.30 -22.67
N ASP A 48 23.31 -4.75 -22.66
CA ASP A 48 24.10 -4.50 -23.86
C ASP A 48 24.52 -5.80 -24.57
N GLN A 49 24.76 -6.88 -23.81
CA GLN A 49 25.25 -8.15 -24.35
C GLN A 49 24.24 -8.86 -25.26
N ARG A 50 22.94 -8.60 -25.09
CA ARG A 50 21.87 -9.26 -25.87
C ARG A 50 20.98 -8.29 -26.63
N ASN A 51 21.29 -6.98 -26.58
CA ASN A 51 20.40 -5.92 -27.05
C ASN A 51 18.94 -6.16 -26.57
N SER A 52 18.79 -6.58 -25.32
CA SER A 52 17.51 -7.04 -24.76
C SER A 52 17.10 -6.16 -23.59
N MET A 53 15.79 -6.00 -23.43
CA MET A 53 15.18 -5.23 -22.35
C MET A 53 14.29 -6.18 -21.55
N VAL A 54 14.50 -6.23 -20.23
CA VAL A 54 13.64 -6.96 -19.31
C VAL A 54 12.85 -5.95 -18.51
N ASN A 55 11.53 -6.11 -18.49
CA ASN A 55 10.66 -5.27 -17.68
C ASN A 55 10.15 -6.00 -16.44
N GLY A 56 9.78 -5.21 -15.44
CA GLY A 56 9.11 -5.73 -14.26
C GLY A 56 8.74 -4.62 -13.31
N GLY A 57 8.20 -5.01 -12.18
CA GLY A 57 7.84 -4.07 -11.14
C GLY A 57 7.02 -4.72 -10.06
N PHE A 58 6.50 -3.88 -9.18
CA PHE A 58 5.51 -4.30 -8.22
C PHE A 58 4.58 -3.16 -7.83
N PHE A 59 3.33 -3.53 -7.60
CA PHE A 59 2.43 -2.73 -6.81
C PHE A 59 2.68 -3.05 -5.35
N TYR A 60 2.70 -2.05 -4.48
CA TYR A 60 2.74 -2.30 -3.06
C TYR A 60 1.80 -1.38 -2.30
N ASN A 61 1.19 -1.97 -1.29
CA ASN A 61 0.32 -1.32 -0.34
C ASN A 61 0.93 -1.53 1.07
N ARG A 62 1.25 -0.42 1.74
CA ARG A 62 1.64 -0.44 3.16
C ARG A 62 0.50 0.14 3.96
N LEU A 63 0.00 -0.65 4.90
CA LEU A 63 -1.04 -0.28 5.85
C LEU A 63 -0.40 -0.17 7.23
N THR A 64 -0.69 0.92 7.92
CA THR A 64 -0.25 1.17 9.30
C THR A 64 -1.51 1.40 10.13
N LEU A 65 -1.69 0.55 11.14
CA LEU A 65 -2.72 0.67 12.16
C LEU A 65 -2.06 1.16 13.44
N LYS A 66 -2.48 2.33 13.90
CA LYS A 66 -2.06 2.89 15.18
C LYS A 66 -3.21 2.87 16.16
N TRP A 67 -2.98 2.34 17.36
CA TRP A 67 -3.94 2.28 18.45
C TRP A 67 -3.37 3.04 19.66
N MET A 68 -4.14 4.00 20.17
CA MET A 68 -3.79 4.90 21.26
C MET A 68 -4.93 4.87 22.29
N PRO A 69 -5.02 3.83 23.14
CA PRO A 69 -6.14 3.68 24.08
C PRO A 69 -6.18 4.78 25.15
N ASP A 70 -5.02 5.35 25.47
CA ASP A 70 -4.86 6.49 26.37
C ASP A 70 -3.63 7.34 25.95
N GLN A 71 -3.23 8.32 26.78
CA GLN A 71 -2.06 9.17 26.50
C GLN A 71 -0.72 8.49 26.78
N ALA A 72 -0.71 7.39 27.52
CA ALA A 72 0.51 6.69 27.92
C ALA A 72 0.89 5.60 26.92
N TRP A 73 -0.08 4.95 26.28
CA TRP A 73 0.15 3.81 25.40
C TRP A 73 -0.05 4.15 23.93
N THR A 74 0.89 3.70 23.12
CA THR A 74 0.81 3.71 21.66
C THR A 74 1.19 2.33 21.13
N VAL A 75 0.31 1.71 20.36
CA VAL A 75 0.57 0.45 19.66
C VAL A 75 0.53 0.71 18.16
N ASP A 76 1.57 0.30 17.44
CA ASP A 76 1.68 0.44 16.00
C ASP A 76 1.87 -0.95 15.36
N ALA A 77 1.02 -1.26 14.39
CA ALA A 77 1.07 -2.48 13.59
C ALA A 77 1.13 -2.14 12.10
N GLU A 78 2.02 -2.79 11.35
CA GLU A 78 2.21 -2.54 9.92
C GLU A 78 2.11 -3.80 9.08
N LEU A 79 1.31 -3.73 8.02
CA LEU A 79 1.11 -4.79 7.05
C LEU A 79 1.55 -4.31 5.66
N ARG A 80 2.35 -5.12 4.97
CA ARG A 80 2.88 -4.85 3.64
C ARG A 80 2.39 -5.90 2.66
N ASN A 81 1.59 -5.47 1.69
CA ASN A 81 1.15 -6.29 0.56
C ASN A 81 1.92 -5.86 -0.68
N ARG A 82 2.52 -6.79 -1.42
CA ARG A 82 3.28 -6.57 -2.65
C ARG A 82 2.81 -7.52 -3.73
N LEU A 83 2.53 -7.00 -4.92
CA LEU A 83 2.25 -7.79 -6.11
C LEU A 83 3.34 -7.52 -7.13
N PHE A 84 4.28 -8.44 -7.21
CA PHE A 84 5.35 -8.45 -8.20
C PHE A 84 4.83 -8.93 -9.55
N TYR A 85 5.29 -8.31 -10.63
CA TYR A 85 4.87 -8.65 -11.98
C TYR A 85 5.99 -8.42 -13.01
N GLY A 86 5.81 -9.04 -14.17
CA GLY A 86 6.62 -8.83 -15.37
C GLY A 86 7.61 -9.95 -15.67
N GLU A 87 8.45 -9.71 -16.66
CA GLU A 87 9.45 -10.66 -17.12
C GLU A 87 10.53 -10.90 -16.07
N TRP A 88 10.87 -9.88 -15.29
CA TRP A 88 11.80 -9.99 -14.16
C TRP A 88 11.42 -11.14 -13.21
N VAL A 89 10.13 -11.31 -12.90
CA VAL A 89 9.64 -12.39 -12.03
C VAL A 89 9.96 -13.76 -12.65
N ARG A 90 9.82 -13.90 -13.98
CA ARG A 90 10.06 -15.18 -14.69
C ARG A 90 11.53 -15.60 -14.64
N TYR A 91 12.45 -14.65 -14.57
CA TYR A 91 13.89 -14.89 -14.54
C TYR A 91 14.43 -15.17 -13.13
N GLN A 92 13.58 -15.16 -12.11
CA GLN A 92 13.94 -15.32 -10.70
C GLN A 92 13.33 -16.62 -10.13
N PRO A 93 13.86 -17.81 -10.48
CA PRO A 93 13.34 -19.07 -9.93
C PRO A 93 13.55 -19.15 -8.42
N GLY A 94 12.57 -19.70 -7.69
CA GLY A 94 12.60 -19.81 -6.22
C GLY A 94 12.35 -18.50 -5.47
N TRP A 95 11.99 -17.42 -6.17
CA TRP A 95 11.79 -16.12 -5.51
C TRP A 95 10.56 -16.08 -4.60
N ALA A 96 9.53 -16.87 -4.90
CA ALA A 96 8.37 -17.05 -4.02
C ALA A 96 8.80 -17.62 -2.66
N ASP A 97 9.58 -18.71 -2.65
CA ASP A 97 10.09 -19.32 -1.41
C ASP A 97 10.93 -18.35 -0.57
N MET A 98 11.70 -17.48 -1.24
CA MET A 98 12.47 -16.43 -0.56
C MET A 98 11.60 -15.32 0.02
N LEU A 99 10.43 -15.05 -0.57
CA LEU A 99 9.48 -14.05 -0.11
C LEU A 99 8.54 -14.57 0.99
N ASP A 100 8.45 -15.89 1.13
CA ASP A 100 7.69 -16.63 2.15
C ASP A 100 8.51 -16.94 3.40
N GLN A 101 9.71 -16.35 3.51
CA GLN A 101 10.57 -16.46 4.68
C GLN A 101 10.95 -15.07 5.18
N ASP A 102 10.68 -14.79 6.45
CA ASP A 102 11.18 -13.62 7.15
C ASP A 102 12.25 -14.00 8.19
N ASN A 103 13.38 -13.32 8.16
CA ASN A 103 14.47 -13.51 9.12
C ASN A 103 14.28 -12.69 10.41
N GLY A 104 13.03 -12.31 10.70
CA GLY A 104 12.64 -11.62 11.92
C GLY A 104 12.59 -12.55 13.14
N LEU A 105 12.07 -12.04 14.26
CA LEU A 105 11.84 -12.84 15.46
C LEU A 105 10.79 -13.94 15.24
N PHE A 106 9.84 -13.68 14.35
CA PHE A 106 8.78 -14.59 13.94
C PHE A 106 8.60 -14.47 12.44
N ASP A 107 8.33 -15.59 11.78
CA ASP A 107 7.96 -15.59 10.38
C ASP A 107 6.49 -15.19 10.24
N LEU A 108 6.25 -13.98 9.74
CA LEU A 108 4.93 -13.43 9.46
C LEU A 108 4.81 -13.04 7.97
N SER A 109 5.53 -13.75 7.12
CA SER A 109 5.48 -13.62 5.68
C SER A 109 4.60 -14.71 5.07
N PHE A 110 3.90 -14.37 4.00
CA PHE A 110 2.98 -15.25 3.30
C PHE A 110 2.98 -14.94 1.81
N VAL A 111 3.01 -15.96 0.96
CA VAL A 111 2.91 -15.81 -0.50
C VAL A 111 1.59 -16.39 -1.02
N PRO A 112 0.47 -15.63 -0.99
CA PRO A 112 -0.84 -16.14 -1.41
C PRO A 112 -0.99 -16.34 -2.93
N LEU A 113 -0.05 -15.86 -3.74
CA LEU A 113 -0.09 -15.99 -5.20
C LEU A 113 1.31 -16.27 -5.73
N GLU A 114 1.44 -17.38 -6.44
CA GLU A 114 2.66 -17.74 -7.17
C GLU A 114 2.31 -18.17 -8.59
N ARG A 115 2.79 -17.41 -9.57
CA ARG A 115 2.70 -17.71 -11.00
C ARG A 115 4.00 -17.31 -11.67
N ALA A 116 4.27 -17.88 -12.85
CA ALA A 116 5.52 -17.65 -13.58
C ALA A 116 5.90 -16.17 -13.75
N SER A 117 4.95 -15.25 -13.90
CA SER A 117 5.22 -13.80 -14.05
C SER A 117 4.56 -12.92 -13.01
N MET A 118 4.00 -13.49 -11.94
CA MET A 118 3.32 -12.73 -10.90
C MET A 118 3.49 -13.42 -9.56
N ILE A 119 3.92 -12.68 -8.55
CA ILE A 119 4.03 -13.17 -7.17
C ILE A 119 3.36 -12.17 -6.24
N GLY A 120 2.43 -12.64 -5.41
CA GLY A 120 1.82 -11.85 -4.34
C GLY A 120 2.46 -12.21 -3.02
N SER A 121 2.98 -11.21 -2.29
CA SER A 121 3.65 -11.36 -0.99
C SER A 121 2.97 -10.45 0.04
N VAL A 122 2.68 -10.99 1.21
CA VAL A 122 2.13 -10.29 2.37
C VAL A 122 3.09 -10.47 3.51
N VAL A 123 3.45 -9.38 4.20
CA VAL A 123 4.36 -9.43 5.35
C VAL A 123 3.85 -8.50 6.44
N ALA A 124 3.73 -9.00 7.67
CA ALA A 124 3.58 -8.15 8.84
C ALA A 124 4.97 -7.67 9.29
N ASP A 125 5.30 -6.41 8.98
CA ASP A 125 6.69 -5.90 9.04
C ASP A 125 7.06 -5.35 10.42
N ARG A 126 6.10 -4.77 11.15
CA ARG A 126 6.34 -4.10 12.44
C ARG A 126 5.14 -4.24 13.35
N LEU A 127 5.40 -4.66 14.59
CA LEU A 127 4.47 -4.59 15.70
C LEU A 127 5.25 -4.10 16.92
N TYR A 128 4.90 -2.93 17.44
CA TYR A 128 5.50 -2.45 18.67
C TYR A 128 4.49 -1.69 19.53
N ALA A 129 4.77 -1.69 20.83
CA ALA A 129 4.06 -0.89 21.80
C ALA A 129 5.07 0.06 22.47
N GLN A 130 4.68 1.31 22.60
CA GLN A 130 5.41 2.34 23.30
C GLN A 130 4.58 2.78 24.50
N TRP A 131 5.25 2.88 25.65
CA TRP A 131 4.70 3.46 26.86
C TRP A 131 5.44 4.76 27.19
N GLN A 132 4.70 5.79 27.56
CA GLN A 132 5.24 7.07 27.99
C GLN A 132 4.61 7.47 29.32
N HIS A 133 5.46 7.85 30.26
CA HIS A 133 5.11 8.42 31.55
C HIS A 133 5.98 9.65 31.77
N GLU A 134 5.41 10.69 32.37
CA GLU A 134 6.16 11.90 32.75
C GLU A 134 7.15 11.63 33.88
#